data_AF-A0A9W8K1J0-F1
#
_entry.id   AF-A0A9W8K1J0-F1
#
_cell.length_a   1.000
_cell.length_b   1.000
_cell.length_c   1.000
_cell.angle_alpha   90.00
_cell.angle_beta   90.00
_cell.angle_gamma   90.00
#
_symmetry.space_group_name_H-M   'P 1'
#
loop_
_entity.id
_entity.type
_entity.pdbx_description
1 polymer ?
#
loop_
_entity_poly.entity_id
_entity_poly.type
_entity_poly.pdbx_seq_one_letter_code
_entity_poly.pdbx_strand_id
1 'polypeptide(L)'
;MALKPLPLPLPLHELASKDDLHRWLAHLLLCTLSNGKRMIPDTKWIALPNNLGAFFHLLTHLHRVGFPSHWLGDFLQFVMSDTLFCDVEPYDGHLPVPLSEIDRRIPRRKVDLGGWQAELEVILALVADAVPFSVGTPPDFATIEDIMRFECDVSLIPGAECNIGKAHALIFFDPSQDYHPVGVINNLPAVLNGSSRMNARFQIFLGQNIIDLYQKNAVSWKISRKWHEKMKAEDWSMMVFRSDIRSPVNYYSNLPDFCRAMGGEYRGIAKAAT
;
A
#
# COMPACT_ATOMS: atom_id res chain seq x y z
N MET A 1 -35.55 3.33 9.14
CA MET A 1 -35.41 2.95 7.73
C MET A 1 -34.38 1.82 7.66
N ALA A 2 -34.80 0.58 7.42
CA ALA A 2 -33.88 -0.54 7.37
C ALA A 2 -33.26 -0.61 5.95
N LEU A 3 -31.94 -0.52 5.86
CA LEU A 3 -31.22 -0.77 4.61
C LEU A 3 -31.42 -2.24 4.25
N LYS A 4 -32.19 -2.52 3.20
CA LYS A 4 -32.31 -3.88 2.65
C LYS A 4 -31.09 -4.15 1.77
N PRO A 5 -30.42 -5.31 1.91
CA PRO A 5 -29.36 -5.70 0.99
C PRO A 5 -29.94 -5.80 -0.42
N LEU A 6 -29.28 -5.17 -1.37
CA LEU A 6 -29.63 -5.32 -2.79
C LEU A 6 -29.30 -6.74 -3.22
N PRO A 7 -30.15 -7.37 -4.07
CA PRO A 7 -29.79 -8.63 -4.69
C PRO A 7 -28.61 -8.41 -5.63
N LEU A 8 -27.56 -9.23 -5.48
CA LEU A 8 -26.37 -9.21 -6.34
C LEU A 8 -26.29 -10.51 -7.16
N PRO A 9 -25.76 -10.49 -8.39
CA PRO A 9 -25.17 -9.33 -9.09
C PRO A 9 -26.23 -8.38 -9.67
N LEU A 10 -25.86 -7.11 -9.82
CA LEU A 10 -26.67 -6.11 -10.52
C LEU A 10 -26.54 -6.26 -12.05
N PRO A 11 -27.58 -5.93 -12.83
CA PRO A 11 -27.49 -5.85 -14.29
C PRO A 11 -26.47 -4.82 -14.75
N LEU A 12 -25.74 -5.11 -15.84
CA LEU A 12 -24.69 -4.23 -16.36
C LEU A 12 -25.15 -2.79 -16.67
N HIS A 13 -26.40 -2.62 -17.11
CA HIS A 13 -26.94 -1.29 -17.45
C HIS A 13 -27.23 -0.42 -16.20
N GLU A 14 -27.24 -1.02 -15.00
CA GLU A 14 -27.35 -0.32 -13.73
C GLU A 14 -25.97 0.01 -13.13
N LEU A 15 -24.89 -0.53 -13.71
CA LEU A 15 -23.52 -0.31 -13.26
C LEU A 15 -22.89 0.91 -13.92
N ALA A 16 -21.85 1.46 -13.28
CA ALA A 16 -21.01 2.49 -13.87
C ALA A 16 -20.28 1.96 -15.13
N SER A 17 -19.95 2.86 -16.06
CA SER A 17 -19.15 2.51 -17.23
C SER A 17 -17.75 2.02 -16.82
N LYS A 18 -17.04 1.32 -17.71
CA LYS A 18 -15.65 0.87 -17.48
C LYS A 18 -14.75 2.05 -17.10
N ASP A 19 -14.85 3.15 -17.84
CA ASP A 19 -14.01 4.33 -17.64
C ASP A 19 -14.30 5.01 -16.30
N ASP A 20 -15.58 5.10 -15.91
CA ASP A 20 -15.96 5.66 -14.61
C ASP A 20 -15.51 4.78 -13.45
N LEU A 21 -15.64 3.46 -13.59
CA LEU A 21 -15.12 2.49 -12.62
C LEU A 21 -13.60 2.62 -12.47
N HIS A 22 -12.86 2.61 -13.59
CA HIS A 22 -11.40 2.72 -13.57
C HIS A 22 -10.93 4.04 -12.96
N ARG A 23 -11.61 5.15 -13.27
CA ARG A 23 -11.33 6.46 -12.66
C ARG A 23 -11.57 6.44 -11.16
N TRP A 24 -12.69 5.87 -10.71
CA TRP A 24 -13.03 5.77 -9.30
C TRP A 24 -12.05 4.85 -8.54
N LEU A 25 -11.68 3.72 -9.12
CA LEU A 25 -10.66 2.82 -8.55
C LEU A 25 -9.29 3.49 -8.47
N ALA A 26 -8.89 4.24 -9.50
CA ALA A 26 -7.65 5.03 -9.46
C ALA A 26 -7.68 6.07 -8.34
N HIS A 27 -8.81 6.78 -8.16
CA HIS A 27 -8.97 7.72 -7.06
C HIS A 27 -8.81 7.03 -5.70
N LEU A 28 -9.50 5.92 -5.47
CA LEU A 28 -9.40 5.17 -4.22
C LEU A 28 -8.01 4.61 -3.96
N LEU A 29 -7.33 4.10 -4.99
CA LEU A 29 -5.95 3.64 -4.88
C LEU A 29 -5.04 4.80 -4.46
N LEU A 30 -5.11 5.94 -5.16
CA LEU A 30 -4.29 7.11 -4.86
C LEU A 30 -4.54 7.64 -3.45
N CYS A 31 -5.79 7.67 -2.99
CA CYS A 31 -6.11 8.01 -1.60
C CYS A 31 -5.52 7.00 -0.61
N THR A 32 -5.52 5.71 -0.94
CA THR A 32 -4.92 4.68 -0.08
C THR A 32 -3.40 4.85 0.03
N LEU A 33 -2.74 5.13 -1.09
CA LEU A 33 -1.29 5.31 -1.16
C LEU A 33 -0.80 6.64 -0.56
N SER A 34 -1.61 7.69 -0.71
CA SER A 34 -1.32 9.04 -0.23
C SER A 34 -2.58 9.69 0.32
N ASN A 35 -2.72 9.64 1.63
CA ASN A 35 -3.85 10.25 2.33
C ASN A 35 -3.62 11.75 2.58
N GLY A 36 -4.73 12.47 2.79
CA GLY A 36 -4.70 13.80 3.40
C GLY A 36 -4.10 13.75 4.80
N LYS A 37 -3.54 14.87 5.24
CA LYS A 37 -2.86 15.00 6.53
C LYS A 37 -3.90 15.24 7.62
N ARG A 38 -3.69 14.64 8.78
CA ARG A 38 -4.45 15.03 9.98
C ARG A 38 -4.04 16.44 10.42
N MET A 39 -5.02 17.25 10.79
CA MET A 39 -4.75 18.53 11.47
C MET A 39 -4.37 18.28 12.93
N ILE A 40 -3.28 18.89 13.40
CA ILE A 40 -2.83 18.85 14.80
C ILE A 40 -2.94 20.28 15.36
N PRO A 41 -3.48 20.51 16.57
CA PRO A 41 -4.05 19.55 17.52
C PRO A 41 -5.57 19.41 17.32
N ASP A 42 -6.02 18.70 16.28
CA ASP A 42 -7.47 18.51 16.08
C ASP A 42 -8.01 17.40 16.99
N THR A 43 -9.15 17.72 17.62
CA THR A 43 -9.96 16.83 18.47
C THR A 43 -10.76 15.82 17.64
N LYS A 44 -10.94 16.08 16.33
CA LYS A 44 -11.66 15.17 15.43
C LYS A 44 -10.69 14.17 14.81
N TRP A 45 -10.66 12.99 15.41
CA TRP A 45 -9.90 11.85 14.93
C TRP A 45 -10.54 11.27 13.67
N ILE A 46 -9.83 11.29 12.53
CA ILE A 46 -10.19 10.49 11.35
C ILE A 46 -9.19 9.33 11.26
N ALA A 47 -9.67 8.12 11.57
CA ALA A 47 -8.86 6.92 11.43
C ALA A 47 -8.88 6.52 9.95
N LEU A 48 -7.69 6.34 9.37
CA LEU A 48 -7.54 5.86 8.00
C LEU A 48 -6.93 4.46 8.04
N PRO A 49 -7.74 3.41 8.29
CA PRO A 49 -7.25 2.03 8.30
C PRO A 49 -7.03 1.48 6.88
N ASN A 50 -7.13 2.30 5.84
CA ASN A 50 -7.04 1.84 4.46
C ASN A 50 -5.60 1.45 4.15
N ASN A 51 -5.43 0.20 3.76
CA ASN A 51 -4.20 -0.34 3.19
C ASN A 51 -4.51 -1.03 1.87
N LEU A 52 -3.48 -1.43 1.16
CA LEU A 52 -3.63 -2.11 -0.13
C LEU A 52 -4.40 -3.44 -0.01
N GLY A 53 -4.36 -4.14 1.11
CA GLY A 53 -5.17 -5.35 1.32
C GLY A 53 -6.68 -5.07 1.26
N ALA A 54 -7.14 -3.99 1.90
CA ALA A 54 -8.53 -3.55 1.82
C ALA A 54 -8.96 -3.19 0.39
N PHE A 55 -8.04 -2.61 -0.40
CA PHE A 55 -8.27 -2.32 -1.81
C PHE A 55 -8.48 -3.58 -2.66
N PHE A 56 -7.69 -4.65 -2.46
CA PHE A 56 -7.89 -5.93 -3.16
C PHE A 56 -9.19 -6.63 -2.76
N HIS A 57 -9.60 -6.55 -1.49
CA HIS A 57 -10.92 -7.02 -1.07
C HIS A 57 -12.05 -6.26 -1.76
N LEU A 58 -11.90 -4.94 -1.96
CA LEU A 58 -12.87 -4.15 -2.72
C LEU A 58 -12.96 -4.66 -4.17
N LEU A 59 -11.85 -4.92 -4.85
CA LEU A 59 -11.88 -5.46 -6.21
C LEU A 59 -12.65 -6.80 -6.28
N THR A 60 -12.40 -7.69 -5.33
CA THR A 60 -13.11 -8.97 -5.21
C THR A 60 -14.61 -8.76 -4.95
N HIS A 61 -14.96 -7.75 -4.14
CA HIS A 61 -16.35 -7.39 -3.89
C HIS A 61 -17.04 -6.85 -5.14
N LEU A 62 -16.37 -6.02 -5.95
CA LEU A 62 -16.94 -5.45 -7.18
C LEU A 62 -17.29 -6.54 -8.21
N HIS A 63 -16.51 -7.61 -8.27
CA HIS A 63 -16.88 -8.79 -9.07
C HIS A 63 -18.22 -9.38 -8.60
N ARG A 64 -18.42 -9.52 -7.28
CA ARG A 64 -19.70 -9.99 -6.72
C ARG A 64 -20.86 -9.03 -6.99
N VAL A 65 -20.58 -7.72 -7.07
CA VAL A 65 -21.57 -6.70 -7.43
C VAL A 65 -22.05 -6.87 -8.88
N GLY A 66 -21.25 -7.47 -9.76
CA GLY A 66 -21.59 -7.74 -11.16
C GLY A 66 -20.71 -7.01 -12.18
N PHE A 67 -19.67 -6.30 -11.73
CA PHE A 67 -18.71 -5.70 -12.66
C PHE A 67 -17.96 -6.79 -13.44
N PRO A 68 -17.80 -6.66 -14.77
CA PRO A 68 -17.13 -7.67 -15.57
C PRO A 68 -15.71 -7.97 -15.10
N SER A 69 -15.38 -9.26 -14.95
CA SER A 69 -14.07 -9.74 -14.48
C SER A 69 -12.90 -9.14 -15.26
N HIS A 70 -13.02 -9.03 -16.59
CA HIS A 70 -11.99 -8.46 -17.44
C HIS A 70 -11.79 -6.95 -17.20
N TRP A 71 -12.80 -6.19 -16.75
CA TRP A 71 -12.60 -4.77 -16.40
C TRP A 71 -11.75 -4.63 -15.14
N LEU A 72 -11.97 -5.50 -14.14
CA LEU A 72 -11.21 -5.50 -12.89
C LEU A 72 -9.79 -6.03 -13.12
N GLY A 73 -9.66 -7.09 -13.91
CA GLY A 73 -8.37 -7.64 -14.34
C GLY A 73 -7.53 -6.62 -15.11
N ASP A 74 -8.12 -5.92 -16.08
CA ASP A 74 -7.43 -4.85 -16.82
C ASP A 74 -6.91 -3.74 -15.88
N PHE A 75 -7.74 -3.30 -14.94
CA PHE A 75 -7.34 -2.26 -13.99
C PHE A 75 -6.16 -2.73 -13.12
N LEU A 76 -6.27 -3.93 -12.55
CA LEU A 76 -5.21 -4.48 -11.72
C LEU A 76 -3.94 -4.73 -12.53
N GLN A 77 -4.05 -5.13 -13.80
CA GLN A 77 -2.91 -5.23 -14.71
C GLN A 77 -2.16 -3.90 -14.83
N PHE A 78 -2.88 -2.78 -15.04
CA PHE A 78 -2.25 -1.47 -15.13
C PHE A 78 -1.52 -1.07 -13.86
N VAL A 79 -2.05 -1.44 -12.69
CA VAL A 79 -1.43 -1.20 -11.38
C VAL A 79 -0.17 -2.05 -11.22
N MET A 80 -0.26 -3.36 -11.46
CA MET A 80 0.86 -4.30 -11.30
C MET A 80 1.99 -4.04 -12.30
N SER A 81 1.67 -3.59 -13.52
CA SER A 81 2.67 -3.28 -14.54
C SER A 81 3.18 -1.83 -14.49
N ASP A 82 2.76 -1.03 -13.50
CA ASP A 82 3.13 0.39 -13.41
C ASP A 82 2.85 1.15 -14.73
N THR A 83 1.66 0.95 -15.29
CA THR A 83 1.19 1.58 -16.54
C THR A 83 -0.15 2.29 -16.37
N LEU A 84 -0.58 2.52 -15.13
CA LEU A 84 -1.82 3.23 -14.83
C LEU A 84 -1.73 4.70 -15.27
N PHE A 85 -2.66 5.13 -16.13
CA PHE A 85 -2.86 6.54 -16.47
C PHE A 85 -4.19 7.03 -15.93
N CYS A 86 -4.18 8.13 -15.18
CA CYS A 86 -5.41 8.79 -14.72
C CYS A 86 -5.28 10.32 -14.68
N ASP A 87 -6.42 10.97 -14.54
CA ASP A 87 -6.63 12.42 -14.43
C ASP A 87 -7.01 12.85 -13.00
N VAL A 88 -6.84 11.95 -12.03
CA VAL A 88 -7.14 12.16 -10.61
C VAL A 88 -5.87 12.51 -9.86
N GLU A 89 -5.98 13.35 -8.83
CA GLU A 89 -4.89 13.72 -7.92
C GLU A 89 -5.28 13.36 -6.48
N PRO A 90 -4.41 12.72 -5.68
CA PRO A 90 -4.70 12.50 -4.27
C PRO A 90 -4.74 13.84 -3.52
N TYR A 91 -5.68 13.97 -2.59
CA TYR A 91 -5.79 15.15 -1.74
C TYR A 91 -4.58 15.27 -0.79
N ASP A 92 -3.84 16.38 -0.87
CA ASP A 92 -2.63 16.63 -0.04
C ASP A 92 -2.86 17.57 1.16
N GLY A 93 -4.08 18.08 1.31
CA GLY A 93 -4.42 19.03 2.37
C GLY A 93 -4.75 18.34 3.70
N HIS A 94 -5.44 19.09 4.57
CA HIS A 94 -5.84 18.60 5.88
C HIS A 94 -7.23 17.96 5.83
N LEU A 95 -7.39 16.83 6.52
CA LEU A 95 -8.69 16.15 6.64
C LEU A 95 -9.62 16.93 7.60
N PRO A 96 -10.96 16.88 7.39
CA PRO A 96 -11.68 16.17 6.32
C PRO A 96 -11.52 16.82 4.95
N VAL A 97 -11.59 16.00 3.89
CA VAL A 97 -11.49 16.47 2.49
C VAL A 97 -12.67 17.40 2.17
N PRO A 98 -12.42 18.64 1.71
CA PRO A 98 -13.48 19.56 1.29
C PRO A 98 -14.30 19.02 0.11
N LEU A 99 -15.60 19.31 0.06
CA LEU A 99 -16.45 18.93 -1.07
C LEU A 99 -16.00 19.52 -2.40
N SER A 100 -15.27 20.64 -2.38
CA SER A 100 -14.68 21.24 -3.58
C SER A 100 -13.65 20.35 -4.27
N GLU A 101 -13.11 19.34 -3.58
CA GLU A 101 -12.10 18.42 -4.12
C GLU A 101 -12.71 17.21 -4.84
N ILE A 102 -14.03 16.96 -4.71
CA ILE A 102 -14.66 15.72 -5.24
C ILE A 102 -14.53 15.61 -6.77
N ASP A 103 -14.63 16.76 -7.45
CA ASP A 103 -14.57 16.88 -8.90
C ASP A 103 -13.24 17.43 -9.40
N ARG A 104 -12.24 17.55 -8.52
CA ARG A 104 -10.90 18.01 -8.93
C ARG A 104 -10.32 17.03 -9.94
N ARG A 105 -9.79 17.59 -11.03
CA ARG A 105 -9.10 16.86 -12.10
C ARG A 105 -7.82 17.57 -12.45
N ILE A 106 -6.85 16.79 -12.90
CA ILE A 106 -5.59 17.29 -13.44
C ILE A 106 -5.29 16.62 -14.78
N PRO A 107 -4.35 17.15 -15.58
CA PRO A 107 -4.00 16.54 -16.85
C PRO A 107 -3.68 15.05 -16.69
N ARG A 108 -4.19 14.24 -17.61
CA ARG A 108 -3.99 12.79 -17.62
C ARG A 108 -2.49 12.49 -17.68
N ARG A 109 -2.00 11.68 -16.75
CA ARG A 109 -0.58 11.34 -16.62
C ARG A 109 -0.42 9.90 -16.15
N LYS A 110 0.78 9.35 -16.31
CA LYS A 110 1.16 8.08 -15.70
C LYS A 110 1.28 8.27 -14.18
N VAL A 111 0.69 7.37 -13.41
CA VAL A 111 0.91 7.25 -11.97
C VAL A 111 2.19 6.43 -11.78
N ASP A 112 3.10 6.92 -10.94
CA ASP A 112 4.31 6.18 -10.55
C ASP A 112 4.01 5.33 -9.31
N LEU A 113 3.87 4.02 -9.54
CA LEU A 113 3.65 3.01 -8.50
C LEU A 113 4.95 2.27 -8.15
N GLY A 114 6.10 2.72 -8.67
CA GLY A 114 7.40 2.08 -8.45
C GLY A 114 7.72 1.91 -6.97
N GLY A 115 7.34 2.88 -6.14
CA GLY A 115 7.53 2.87 -4.69
C GLY A 115 6.66 1.89 -3.90
N TRP A 116 5.74 1.14 -4.52
CA TRP A 116 4.85 0.19 -3.83
C TRP A 116 4.88 -1.22 -4.44
N GLN A 117 5.74 -1.46 -5.43
CA GLN A 117 5.79 -2.72 -6.16
C GLN A 117 6.05 -3.93 -5.26
N ALA A 118 6.94 -3.80 -4.28
CA ALA A 118 7.26 -4.90 -3.36
C ALA A 118 6.05 -5.33 -2.50
N GLU A 119 5.21 -4.39 -2.07
CA GLU A 119 4.00 -4.71 -1.32
C GLU A 119 2.87 -5.22 -2.22
N LEU A 120 2.68 -4.61 -3.40
CA LEU A 120 1.70 -5.08 -4.39
C LEU A 120 1.96 -6.53 -4.80
N GLU A 121 3.25 -6.88 -4.99
CA GLU A 121 3.69 -8.24 -5.29
C GLU A 121 3.29 -9.23 -4.19
N VAL A 122 3.57 -8.89 -2.93
CA VAL A 122 3.19 -9.70 -1.77
C VAL A 122 1.69 -9.90 -1.68
N ILE A 123 0.92 -8.82 -1.83
CA ILE A 123 -0.54 -8.89 -1.69
C ILE A 123 -1.11 -9.78 -2.79
N LEU A 124 -0.73 -9.56 -4.05
CA LEU A 124 -1.22 -10.38 -5.16
C LEU A 124 -0.84 -11.86 -4.98
N ALA A 125 0.40 -12.17 -4.58
CA ALA A 125 0.82 -13.54 -4.31
C ALA A 125 -0.02 -14.21 -3.20
N LEU A 126 -0.41 -13.45 -2.16
CA LEU A 126 -1.24 -13.96 -1.07
C LEU A 126 -2.72 -14.15 -1.45
N VAL A 127 -3.23 -13.40 -2.42
CA VAL A 127 -4.65 -13.42 -2.80
C VAL A 127 -4.90 -14.00 -4.20
N ALA A 128 -3.87 -14.49 -4.89
CA ALA A 128 -3.94 -14.94 -6.28
C ALA A 128 -5.11 -15.92 -6.51
N ASP A 129 -5.27 -16.91 -5.62
CA ASP A 129 -6.33 -17.91 -5.71
C ASP A 129 -7.72 -17.40 -5.27
N ALA A 130 -7.78 -16.26 -4.58
CA ALA A 130 -9.02 -15.67 -4.08
C ALA A 130 -9.60 -14.63 -5.04
N VAL A 131 -8.80 -14.10 -5.97
CA VAL A 131 -9.24 -13.10 -6.94
C VAL A 131 -10.02 -13.79 -8.06
N PRO A 132 -11.29 -13.42 -8.31
CA PRO A 132 -12.18 -14.12 -9.25
C PRO A 132 -11.96 -13.71 -10.72
N PHE A 133 -10.78 -13.19 -11.05
CA PHE A 133 -10.43 -12.72 -12.37
C PHE A 133 -8.92 -12.85 -12.61
N SER A 134 -8.53 -13.01 -13.87
CA SER A 134 -7.13 -13.22 -14.23
C SER A 134 -6.35 -11.90 -14.23
N VAL A 135 -5.12 -11.96 -13.72
CA VAL A 135 -4.13 -10.88 -13.78
C VAL A 135 -2.89 -11.47 -14.45
N GLY A 136 -2.39 -10.80 -15.48
CA GLY A 136 -1.13 -11.16 -16.11
C GLY A 136 0.04 -10.79 -15.21
N THR A 137 0.69 -11.79 -14.63
CA THR A 137 1.93 -11.61 -13.89
C THR A 137 3.13 -11.88 -14.81
N PRO A 138 4.24 -11.14 -14.66
CA PRO A 138 5.50 -11.50 -15.28
C PRO A 138 5.94 -12.94 -14.90
N PRO A 139 6.72 -13.64 -15.74
CA PRO A 139 7.19 -15.00 -15.43
C PRO A 139 8.02 -15.09 -14.14
N ASP A 140 8.64 -13.99 -13.72
CA ASP A 140 9.50 -13.87 -12.55
C ASP A 140 8.80 -13.21 -11.35
N PHE A 141 7.47 -13.20 -11.37
CA PHE A 141 6.62 -12.71 -10.28
C PHE A 141 6.60 -13.70 -9.11
N ALA A 142 6.58 -13.19 -7.87
CA ALA A 142 6.61 -14.04 -6.69
C ALA A 142 5.34 -14.88 -6.55
N THR A 143 5.55 -16.14 -6.19
CA THR A 143 4.50 -17.06 -5.74
C THR A 143 4.32 -16.97 -4.23
N ILE A 144 3.28 -17.61 -3.68
CA ILE A 144 3.07 -17.63 -2.24
C ILE A 144 4.23 -18.29 -1.48
N GLU A 145 4.90 -19.28 -2.09
CA GLU A 145 6.09 -19.95 -1.57
C GLU A 145 7.31 -19.02 -1.48
N ASP A 146 7.36 -17.97 -2.29
CA ASP A 146 8.43 -16.98 -2.28
C ASP A 146 8.22 -15.90 -1.21
N ILE A 147 7.03 -15.80 -0.62
CA ILE A 147 6.70 -14.79 0.38
C ILE A 147 7.22 -15.21 1.75
N MET A 148 8.11 -14.39 2.31
CA MET A 148 8.68 -14.59 3.64
C MET A 148 8.16 -13.53 4.60
N ARG A 149 8.07 -13.88 5.88
CA ARG A 149 7.77 -12.95 6.96
C ARG A 149 9.07 -12.57 7.67
N PHE A 150 9.21 -11.28 7.95
CA PHE A 150 10.30 -10.73 8.73
C PHE A 150 9.79 -9.92 9.91
N GLU A 151 10.63 -9.75 10.92
CA GLU A 151 10.34 -9.01 12.14
C GLU A 151 11.61 -8.34 12.66
N CYS A 152 11.47 -7.17 13.29
CA CYS A 152 12.58 -6.44 13.89
C CYS A 152 12.12 -5.57 15.05
N ASP A 153 13.01 -5.43 16.01
CA ASP A 153 12.86 -4.52 17.14
C ASP A 153 13.10 -3.08 16.70
N VAL A 154 12.21 -2.16 17.07
CA VAL A 154 12.19 -0.75 16.73
C VAL A 154 12.28 0.15 17.96
N SER A 155 13.26 1.05 17.98
CA SER A 155 13.41 2.08 19.02
C SER A 155 12.70 3.36 18.62
N LEU A 156 11.84 3.87 19.49
CA LEU A 156 11.10 5.12 19.25
C LEU A 156 12.02 6.34 19.33
N ILE A 157 11.79 7.32 18.46
CA ILE A 157 12.44 8.63 18.58
C ILE A 157 11.87 9.34 19.82
N PRO A 158 12.72 9.93 20.69
CA PRO A 158 12.24 10.73 21.82
C PRO A 158 11.30 11.85 21.36
N GLY A 159 10.10 11.91 21.94
CA GLY A 159 9.09 12.91 21.58
C GLY A 159 8.30 12.59 20.30
N ALA A 160 8.53 11.46 19.65
CA ALA A 160 7.65 11.01 18.56
C ALA A 160 6.21 10.86 19.06
N GLU A 161 5.26 11.47 18.35
CA GLU A 161 3.83 11.31 18.62
C GLU A 161 3.37 9.89 18.27
N CYS A 162 3.61 8.96 19.18
CA CYS A 162 3.19 7.57 19.03
C CYS A 162 1.69 7.38 19.31
N ASN A 163 1.02 8.38 19.89
CA ASN A 163 -0.33 8.23 20.45
C ASN A 163 -1.38 7.66 19.47
N ILE A 164 -1.84 6.44 19.79
CA ILE A 164 -3.16 5.84 19.52
C ILE A 164 -3.46 5.52 18.03
N GLY A 165 -2.63 5.99 17.09
CA GLY A 165 -2.83 5.85 15.65
C GLY A 165 -2.50 4.46 15.11
N LYS A 166 -3.45 3.79 14.45
CA LYS A 166 -3.18 2.54 13.69
C LYS A 166 -2.57 2.79 12.30
N ALA A 167 -2.33 4.04 11.92
CA ALA A 167 -1.88 4.45 10.60
C ALA A 167 -0.34 4.46 10.49
N HIS A 168 0.30 3.35 10.85
CA HIS A 168 1.74 3.20 10.69
C HIS A 168 2.06 2.58 9.32
N ALA A 169 3.20 2.97 8.76
CA ALA A 169 3.72 2.49 7.49
C ALA A 169 5.23 2.28 7.59
N LEU A 170 5.76 1.38 6.75
CA LEU A 170 7.20 1.20 6.60
C LEU A 170 7.64 1.86 5.30
N ILE A 171 8.82 2.48 5.30
CA ILE A 171 9.55 2.84 4.10
C ILE A 171 10.93 2.19 4.15
N PHE A 172 11.24 1.42 3.13
CA PHE A 172 12.58 0.93 2.83
C PHE A 172 13.21 1.87 1.82
N PHE A 173 14.48 2.22 1.98
CA PHE A 173 15.14 3.16 1.08
C PHE A 173 16.64 2.88 0.99
N ASP A 174 17.23 3.18 -0.16
CA ASP A 174 18.67 3.17 -0.35
C ASP A 174 19.30 4.42 0.31
N PRO A 175 20.14 4.27 1.34
CA PRO A 175 20.74 5.40 2.06
C PRO A 175 21.80 6.14 1.23
N SER A 176 22.28 5.58 0.12
CA SER A 176 23.26 6.24 -0.76
C SER A 176 22.66 7.33 -1.66
N GLN A 177 21.33 7.47 -1.67
CA GLN A 177 20.64 8.44 -2.51
C GLN A 177 20.64 9.84 -1.88
N ASP A 178 20.64 10.88 -2.73
CA ASP A 178 20.63 12.30 -2.31
C ASP A 178 19.25 12.79 -1.85
N TYR A 179 18.36 11.89 -1.43
CA TYR A 179 17.06 12.25 -0.88
C TYR A 179 16.88 11.65 0.51
N HIS A 180 16.22 12.42 1.37
CA HIS A 180 15.87 11.96 2.71
C HIS A 180 14.49 11.28 2.70
N PRO A 181 14.29 10.12 3.37
CA PRO A 181 13.00 9.41 3.40
C PRO A 181 11.85 10.26 3.92
N VAL A 182 12.11 11.21 4.83
CA VAL A 182 11.12 12.18 5.30
C VAL A 182 10.63 13.11 4.17
N GLY A 183 11.50 13.47 3.23
CA GLY A 183 11.11 14.25 2.05
C GLY A 183 10.17 13.47 1.14
N VAL A 184 10.41 12.16 0.99
CA VAL A 184 9.56 11.25 0.21
C VAL A 184 8.16 11.16 0.84
N ILE A 185 8.06 10.84 2.13
CA ILE A 185 6.75 10.70 2.80
C ILE A 185 5.97 12.02 2.85
N ASN A 186 6.66 13.16 2.92
CA ASN A 186 6.00 14.46 2.92
C ASN A 186 5.44 14.83 1.54
N ASN A 187 6.00 14.26 0.47
CA ASN A 187 5.69 14.63 -0.91
C ASN A 187 5.12 13.45 -1.74
N LEU A 188 4.45 12.49 -1.10
CA LEU A 188 3.87 11.32 -1.77
C LEU A 188 2.98 11.65 -2.98
N PRO A 189 2.15 12.71 -2.99
CA PRO A 189 1.42 13.10 -4.20
C PRO A 189 2.33 13.41 -5.39
N ALA A 190 3.42 14.13 -5.19
CA ALA A 190 4.35 14.45 -6.29
C ALA A 190 5.13 13.22 -6.77
N VAL A 191 5.43 12.30 -5.85
CA VAL A 191 6.00 10.97 -6.17
C VAL A 191 5.05 10.23 -7.09
N LEU A 192 3.79 10.05 -6.68
CA LEU A 192 2.76 9.37 -7.48
C LEU A 192 2.52 10.05 -8.84
N ASN A 193 2.76 11.36 -8.94
CA ASN A 193 2.64 12.10 -10.19
C ASN A 193 3.83 11.93 -11.13
N GLY A 194 4.84 11.12 -10.78
CA GLY A 194 6.07 10.95 -11.58
C GLY A 194 6.90 12.23 -11.68
N SER A 195 6.64 13.22 -10.82
CA SER A 195 7.35 14.51 -10.82
C SER A 195 8.71 14.41 -10.14
N SER A 196 8.94 13.35 -9.37
CA SER A 196 10.24 13.07 -8.78
C SER A 196 11.13 12.34 -9.78
N ARG A 197 12.32 12.87 -10.06
CA ARG A 197 13.42 12.16 -10.76
C ARG A 197 13.96 10.95 -9.98
N MET A 198 13.25 10.50 -8.96
CA MET A 198 13.60 9.36 -8.15
C MET A 198 13.29 8.11 -8.96
N ASN A 199 14.29 7.55 -9.65
CA ASN A 199 14.24 6.12 -9.96
C ASN A 199 13.94 5.44 -8.63
N ALA A 200 12.81 4.74 -8.49
CA ALA A 200 12.28 4.32 -7.18
C ALA A 200 13.27 3.41 -6.42
N ARG A 201 14.18 4.02 -5.66
CA ARG A 201 15.15 3.40 -4.75
C ARG A 201 14.58 3.39 -3.32
N PHE A 202 13.26 3.31 -3.22
CA PHE A 202 12.52 3.14 -1.99
C PHE A 202 11.29 2.26 -2.24
N GLN A 203 10.76 1.64 -1.18
CA GLN A 203 9.53 0.86 -1.19
C GLN A 203 8.72 1.17 0.08
N ILE A 204 7.42 1.42 -0.05
CA ILE A 204 6.51 1.74 1.03
C ILE A 204 5.56 0.56 1.24
N PHE A 205 5.39 0.17 2.51
CA PHE A 205 4.49 -0.89 2.94
C PHE A 205 3.44 -0.29 3.87
N LEU A 206 2.17 -0.45 3.53
CA LEU A 206 0.99 0.03 4.25
C LEU A 206 0.23 -1.08 5.01
N GLY A 207 0.45 -2.35 4.65
CA GLY A 207 -0.19 -3.55 5.20
C GLY A 207 0.78 -4.38 6.03
N GLN A 208 1.16 -3.88 7.21
CA GLN A 208 2.05 -4.64 8.09
C GLN A 208 1.28 -5.70 8.87
N ASN A 209 1.95 -6.81 9.17
CA ASN A 209 1.34 -7.94 9.84
C ASN A 209 1.23 -7.72 11.35
N ILE A 210 2.25 -7.10 11.95
CA ILE A 210 2.24 -6.66 13.35
C ILE A 210 2.96 -5.32 13.44
N ILE A 211 2.36 -4.36 14.14
CA ILE A 211 3.04 -3.18 14.66
C ILE A 211 2.70 -3.10 16.14
N ASP A 212 3.69 -3.45 16.97
CA ASP A 212 3.59 -3.41 18.42
C ASP A 212 4.74 -2.57 18.96
N LEU A 213 4.56 -1.25 18.88
CA LEU A 213 5.55 -0.26 19.31
C LEU A 213 5.54 0.01 20.82
N TYR A 214 4.69 -0.67 21.58
CA TYR A 214 4.45 -0.35 22.99
C TYR A 214 4.85 -1.48 23.93
N GLN A 215 4.47 -2.70 23.58
CA GLN A 215 4.74 -3.86 24.43
C GLN A 215 6.00 -4.58 23.96
N LYS A 216 6.14 -4.76 22.65
CA LYS A 216 7.23 -5.52 22.05
C LYS A 216 8.31 -4.67 21.43
N ASN A 217 8.01 -3.40 21.13
CA ASN A 217 8.84 -2.55 20.30
C ASN A 217 9.21 -3.29 19.00
N ALA A 218 8.25 -3.90 18.32
CA ALA A 218 8.52 -4.75 17.17
C ALA A 218 7.59 -4.44 15.99
N VAL A 219 8.12 -4.55 14.78
CA VAL A 219 7.35 -4.50 13.53
C VAL A 219 7.62 -5.74 12.70
N SER A 220 6.57 -6.27 12.06
CA SER A 220 6.68 -7.40 11.14
C SER A 220 5.96 -7.16 9.83
N TRP A 221 6.56 -7.63 8.75
CA TRP A 221 6.03 -7.51 7.40
C TRP A 221 6.27 -8.79 6.61
N LYS A 222 5.65 -8.84 5.42
CA LYS A 222 5.89 -9.88 4.43
C LYS A 222 6.55 -9.25 3.20
N ILE A 223 7.48 -9.96 2.59
CA ILE A 223 8.18 -9.53 1.37
C ILE A 223 8.59 -10.78 0.59
N SER A 224 8.70 -10.67 -0.74
CA SER A 224 9.23 -11.78 -1.52
C SER A 224 10.73 -11.96 -1.31
N ARG A 225 11.21 -13.19 -1.49
CA ARG A 225 12.64 -13.54 -1.44
C ARG A 225 13.49 -12.66 -2.35
N LYS A 226 13.05 -12.45 -3.58
CA LYS A 226 13.72 -11.61 -4.57
C LYS A 226 13.91 -10.18 -4.08
N TRP A 227 12.85 -9.54 -3.57
CA TRP A 227 12.95 -8.18 -3.03
C TRP A 227 13.84 -8.11 -1.79
N HIS A 228 13.74 -9.08 -0.89
CA HIS A 228 14.60 -9.14 0.28
C HIS A 228 16.08 -9.25 -0.09
N GLU A 229 16.43 -10.19 -0.98
CA GLU A 229 17.81 -10.40 -1.44
C GLU A 229 18.36 -9.15 -2.13
N LYS A 230 17.55 -8.48 -2.94
CA LYS A 230 17.90 -7.21 -3.57
C LYS A 230 18.19 -6.11 -2.54
N MET A 231 17.24 -5.85 -1.63
CA MET A 231 17.40 -4.80 -0.62
C MET A 231 18.60 -5.05 0.29
N LYS A 232 18.89 -6.32 0.59
CA LYS A 232 20.07 -6.72 1.35
C LYS A 232 21.37 -6.51 0.58
N ALA A 233 21.43 -6.92 -0.69
CA ALA A 233 22.61 -6.76 -1.54
C ALA A 233 22.96 -5.29 -1.80
N GLU A 234 21.93 -4.43 -1.82
CA GLU A 234 22.06 -3.00 -2.04
C GLU A 234 22.11 -2.18 -0.74
N ASP A 235 22.20 -2.83 0.43
CA ASP A 235 22.31 -2.21 1.77
C ASP A 235 21.24 -1.16 2.07
N TRP A 236 19.97 -1.48 1.80
CA TRP A 236 18.87 -0.56 2.09
C TRP A 236 18.66 -0.40 3.61
N SER A 237 17.97 0.67 3.97
CA SER A 237 17.57 1.03 5.34
C SER A 237 16.05 0.95 5.49
N MET A 238 15.53 0.99 6.72
CA MET A 238 14.10 0.99 7.01
C MET A 238 13.72 2.12 7.98
N MET A 239 12.57 2.73 7.78
CA MET A 239 11.95 3.67 8.69
C MET A 239 10.47 3.35 8.87
N VAL A 240 9.97 3.37 10.09
CA VAL A 240 8.54 3.39 10.42
C VAL A 240 8.10 4.85 10.51
N PHE A 241 7.00 5.15 9.86
CA PHE A 241 6.39 6.48 9.92
C PHE A 241 4.89 6.36 10.11
N ARG A 242 4.26 7.44 10.54
CA ARG A 242 2.81 7.57 10.58
C ARG A 242 2.32 8.16 9.26
N SER A 243 1.50 7.43 8.53
CA SER A 243 0.99 7.84 7.22
C SER A 243 -0.04 8.97 7.31
N ASP A 244 -0.76 9.09 8.43
CA ASP A 244 -1.79 10.10 8.65
C ASP A 244 -1.23 11.49 8.97
N ILE A 245 -0.03 11.57 9.55
CA ILE A 245 0.66 12.84 9.85
C ILE A 245 1.98 13.02 9.09
N ARG A 246 2.39 12.01 8.31
CA ARG A 246 3.64 11.95 7.53
C ARG A 246 4.89 12.23 8.36
N SER A 247 4.92 11.67 9.57
CA SER A 247 5.98 11.91 10.54
C SER A 247 6.72 10.60 10.86
N PRO A 248 8.06 10.63 10.95
CA PRO A 248 8.84 9.46 11.36
C PRO A 248 8.55 9.08 12.82
N VAL A 249 8.56 7.79 13.11
CA VAL A 249 8.35 7.23 14.46
C VAL A 249 9.65 6.62 15.02
N ASN A 250 10.47 6.03 14.14
CA ASN A 250 11.82 5.54 14.42
C ASN A 250 12.73 5.83 13.21
N TYR A 251 14.04 5.61 13.37
CA TYR A 251 15.00 5.51 12.27
C TYR A 251 15.85 4.24 12.46
N TYR A 252 16.05 3.46 11.39
CA TYR A 252 17.03 2.37 11.37
C TYR A 252 17.99 2.58 10.21
N SER A 253 19.29 2.45 10.49
CA SER A 253 20.33 2.77 9.52
C SER A 253 20.62 1.63 8.55
N ASN A 254 20.57 0.34 8.93
CA ASN A 254 21.11 -0.74 8.07
C ASN A 254 20.27 -2.04 8.12
N LEU A 255 19.96 -2.65 6.96
CA LEU A 255 19.32 -3.98 6.81
C LEU A 255 20.20 -5.20 7.22
N PRO A 256 21.53 -5.18 7.19
CA PRO A 256 22.33 -6.34 7.64
C PRO A 256 22.07 -6.75 9.10
N ASP A 257 21.87 -5.78 10.00
CA ASP A 257 21.59 -6.02 11.42
C ASP A 257 20.12 -6.41 11.69
N PHE A 258 19.25 -6.20 10.70
CA PHE A 258 17.84 -6.59 10.69
C PHE A 258 17.65 -8.11 10.80
N CYS A 259 18.62 -8.88 10.31
CA CYS A 259 18.53 -10.32 10.09
C CYS A 259 19.20 -11.14 11.20
N ARG A 260 19.03 -10.80 12.49
CA ARG A 260 19.19 -11.81 13.55
C ARG A 260 18.11 -12.85 13.35
N ALA A 261 18.43 -13.83 12.52
CA ALA A 261 17.63 -14.95 12.13
C ALA A 261 16.88 -15.51 13.35
N MET A 262 15.56 -15.39 13.31
CA MET A 262 14.67 -16.30 14.01
C MET A 262 14.97 -17.70 13.47
N GLY A 263 15.94 -18.38 14.10
CA GLY A 263 16.27 -19.79 13.90
C GLY A 263 15.14 -20.68 14.39
N GLY A 264 13.99 -20.59 13.72
CA GLY A 264 12.79 -21.36 14.03
C GLY A 264 12.20 -21.89 12.74
N GLU A 265 12.41 -23.19 12.54
CA GLU A 265 11.70 -24.12 11.65
C GLU A 265 10.64 -23.50 10.73
N TYR A 266 10.89 -23.63 9.43
CA TYR A 266 9.86 -23.65 8.41
C TYR A 266 8.77 -24.66 8.80
N ARG A 267 7.67 -24.19 9.38
CA ARG A 267 6.38 -24.89 9.30
C ARG A 267 5.58 -24.24 8.20
N GLY A 268 5.73 -24.79 7.00
CA GLY A 268 4.74 -24.62 5.94
C GLY A 268 3.39 -25.00 6.52
N ILE A 269 2.49 -24.04 6.67
CA ILE A 269 1.08 -24.33 6.86
C ILE A 269 0.53 -24.64 5.47
N ALA A 270 0.87 -25.82 4.94
CA ALA A 270 -0.05 -26.52 4.09
C ALA A 270 -1.12 -27.09 5.03
N LYS A 271 -2.28 -26.46 5.07
CA LYS A 271 -3.49 -27.17 5.49
C LYS A 271 -4.43 -27.29 4.30
N ALA A 272 -4.61 -28.56 3.97
CA ALA A 272 -5.38 -29.12 2.88
C ALA A 272 -6.79 -28.54 2.80
N ALA A 273 -7.23 -28.40 1.55
CA ALA A 273 -8.63 -28.45 1.20
C ALA A 273 -9.29 -29.72 1.79
N THR A 274 -10.39 -29.49 2.49
CA THR A 274 -11.57 -30.36 2.53
C THR A 274 -12.78 -29.45 2.62
#